data_AF-A0A7X8Z163-F1
#
_entry.id   AF-A0A7X8Z163-F1
#
_cell.length_a   1.000
_cell.length_b   1.000
_cell.length_c   1.000
_cell.angle_alpha   90.00
_cell.angle_beta   90.00
_cell.angle_gamma   90.00
#
_symmetry.space_group_name_H-M   'P 1'
#
loop_
_entity.id
_entity.type
_entity.pdbx_description
1 polymer ?
#
loop_
_entity_poly.entity_id
_entity_poly.type
_entity_poly.pdbx_seq_one_letter_code
_entity_poly.pdbx_strand_id
1 'polypeptide(L)' 'MSTMLGKLKDFAREQDGPTATEYAFMLAVIIVACLGAITTLSDKVQDTFTLVTSSMPDGTAPG' A
#
# COMPACT_ATOMS: atom_id res chain seq x y z
N MET A 1 -5.90 24.33 40.53
CA MET A 1 -5.03 23.93 39.39
C MET A 1 -5.32 22.52 38.85
N SER A 2 -6.32 21.78 39.34
CA SER A 2 -6.68 20.43 38.83
C SER A 2 -7.74 20.44 37.72
N THR A 3 -8.46 21.55 37.52
CA THR A 3 -9.60 21.64 36.60
C THR A 3 -9.19 21.58 35.12
N MET A 4 -7.99 22.06 34.76
CA MET A 4 -7.52 22.01 33.38
C MET A 4 -7.05 20.61 32.97
N LEU A 5 -6.46 19.86 33.90
CA LEU A 5 -5.98 18.50 33.63
C LEU A 5 -7.14 17.50 33.46
N GLY A 6 -8.26 17.70 34.19
CA GLY A 6 -9.48 16.93 34.00
C GLY A 6 -10.11 17.14 32.62
N LYS A 7 -10.18 18.40 32.17
CA LYS A 7 -10.73 18.75 30.85
C LYS A 7 -9.90 18.22 29.68
N LEU A 8 -8.56 18.22 29.81
CA LEU A 8 -7.70 17.66 28.78
C LEU A 8 -7.82 16.12 28.69
N LYS A 9 -8.04 15.45 29.82
CA LYS A 9 -8.25 13.99 29.88
C LYS A 9 -9.61 13.58 29.32
N ASP A 10 -10.66 14.35 29.60
CA ASP A 10 -11.98 14.14 28.98
C ASP A 10 -11.95 14.43 27.49
N PHE A 11 -11.25 15.49 27.06
CA PHE A 11 -11.09 15.81 25.63
C PHE A 11 -10.30 14.75 24.86
N ALA A 12 -9.23 14.20 25.44
CA ALA A 12 -8.49 13.08 24.86
C ALA A 12 -9.33 11.79 24.81
N ARG A 13 -10.18 11.55 25.82
CA ARG A 13 -11.11 10.39 25.84
C ARG A 13 -12.27 10.53 24.86
N GLU A 14 -12.65 11.77 24.53
CA GLU A 14 -13.76 12.08 23.63
C GLU A 14 -13.32 12.19 22.16
N GLN A 15 -12.02 12.33 21.90
CA GLN A 15 -11.45 12.42 20.54
C GLN A 15 -10.63 11.19 20.09
N ASP A 16 -10.08 10.38 21.01
CA ASP A 16 -9.16 9.30 20.64
C ASP A 16 -9.70 7.90 20.94
N GLY A 17 -9.82 7.11 19.88
CA GLY A 17 -9.65 5.67 19.96
C GLY A 17 -10.41 4.94 18.86
N PRO A 18 -11.73 4.75 18.99
CA PRO A 18 -12.45 3.80 18.15
C PRO A 18 -12.58 4.26 16.69
N THR A 19 -12.93 5.53 16.48
CA THR A 19 -13.25 6.07 15.15
C THR A 19 -12.03 6.15 14.23
N ALA A 20 -10.86 6.55 14.76
CA ALA A 20 -9.62 6.60 13.99
C ALA A 20 -9.14 5.20 13.58
N THR A 21 -9.29 4.21 14.46
CA THR A 21 -8.94 2.81 14.15
C THR A 21 -9.89 2.17 13.12
N GLU A 22 -11.17 2.54 13.11
CA GLU A 22 -12.15 2.02 12.15
C GLU A 22 -11.86 2.51 10.73
N TYR A 23 -11.60 3.81 10.55
CA TYR A 23 -11.22 4.35 9.24
C TYR A 23 -9.82 3.91 8.80
N ALA A 24 -8.86 3.79 9.73
CA ALA A 24 -7.52 3.30 9.41
C ALA A 24 -7.54 1.84 8.92
N PHE A 25 -8.39 1.00 9.50
CA PHE A 25 -8.57 -0.38 9.05
C PHE A 25 -9.15 -0.45 7.64
N MET A 26 -10.16 0.38 7.33
CA MET A 26 -10.72 0.44 5.97
C MET A 26 -9.66 0.84 4.93
N LEU A 27 -8.83 1.85 5.23
CA LEU A 27 -7.74 2.25 4.35
C LEU A 27 -6.65 1.16 4.25
N ALA A 28 -6.32 0.48 5.34
CA ALA A 28 -5.34 -0.59 5.36
C ALA A 28 -5.75 -1.76 4.43
N VAL A 29 -7.03 -2.15 4.43
CA VAL A 29 -7.55 -3.20 3.54
C VAL A 29 -7.44 -2.80 2.08
N ILE A 30 -7.75 -1.53 1.74
CA ILE A 30 -7.60 -1.01 0.39
C ILE A 30 -6.13 -1.02 -0.05
N ILE A 31 -5.21 -0.56 0.82
CA ILE A 31 -3.77 -0.55 0.53
C ILE A 31 -3.26 -1.97 0.29
N VAL A 32 -3.59 -2.94 1.15
CA VAL A 32 -3.17 -4.33 0.99
C VAL A 32 -3.71 -4.94 -0.31
N ALA A 33 -4.96 -4.65 -0.67
CA ALA A 33 -5.54 -5.09 -1.94
C ALA A 33 -4.81 -4.50 -3.15
N CYS A 34 -4.49 -3.20 -3.12
CA CYS A 34 -3.70 -2.53 -4.16
C CYS A 34 -2.31 -3.14 -4.29
N LEU A 35 -1.61 -3.37 -3.16
CA LEU A 35 -0.29 -3.99 -3.15
C LEU A 35 -0.33 -5.40 -3.76
N GLY A 36 -1.31 -6.23 -3.38
CA GLY A 36 -1.47 -7.57 -3.97
C GLY A 36 -1.72 -7.55 -5.48
N ALA A 37 -2.56 -6.60 -5.95
CA ALA A 37 -2.82 -6.42 -7.37
C ALA A 37 -1.55 -5.97 -8.14
N ILE A 38 -0.80 -5.01 -7.59
CA ILE A 38 0.46 -4.53 -8.18
C ILE A 38 1.48 -5.67 -8.27
N THR A 39 1.57 -6.51 -7.25
CA THR A 39 2.52 -7.66 -7.25
C THR A 39 2.20 -8.61 -8.40
N THR A 40 0.93 -9.00 -8.55
CA THR A 40 0.48 -9.89 -9.62
C THR A 40 0.67 -9.27 -11.01
N LEU A 41 0.45 -7.95 -11.13
CA LEU A 41 0.67 -7.21 -12.36
C LEU A 41 2.16 -7.17 -12.71
N SER A 42 3.04 -6.95 -11.72
CA SER A 42 4.49 -6.91 -11.90
C SER A 42 5.02 -8.22 -12.49
N ASP A 43 4.54 -9.36 -12.01
CA ASP A 43 4.94 -10.67 -12.53
C ASP A 43 4.56 -10.82 -14.02
N LYS A 44 3.33 -10.46 -14.38
CA LYS A 44 2.86 -10.51 -15.78
C LYS A 44 3.64 -9.57 -16.71
N VAL A 45 4.01 -8.40 -16.21
CA VAL A 45 4.83 -7.43 -16.97
C VAL A 45 6.22 -8.01 -17.22
N GLN A 46 6.86 -8.59 -16.20
CA GLN A 46 8.17 -9.21 -16.33
C GLN A 46 8.16 -10.41 -17.30
N ASP A 47 7.13 -11.26 -17.24
CA ASP A 47 6.96 -12.37 -18.17
C ASP A 47 6.83 -11.87 -19.61
N THR A 48 6.06 -10.81 -19.82
CA THR A 48 5.86 -10.18 -21.13
C THR A 48 7.17 -9.60 -21.67
N PHE A 49 7.92 -8.87 -20.84
CA PHE A 49 9.22 -8.34 -21.24
C PHE A 49 10.21 -9.45 -21.56
N THR A 50 10.27 -10.50 -20.75
CA THR A 50 11.14 -11.66 -20.98
C THR A 50 10.81 -12.36 -22.29
N LEU A 51 9.52 -12.54 -22.58
CA LEU A 51 9.05 -13.12 -23.84
C LEU A 51 9.49 -12.26 -25.03
N VAL A 52 9.28 -10.94 -24.95
CA VAL A 52 9.68 -10.01 -26.02
C VAL A 52 11.19 -10.04 -26.23
N THR A 53 11.98 -9.95 -25.16
CA THR A 53 13.45 -10.04 -25.23
C THR A 53 13.91 -11.36 -25.83
N SER A 54 13.28 -12.49 -25.46
CA SER A 54 13.62 -13.81 -26.00
C SER A 54 13.21 -13.97 -27.47
N SER A 55 12.17 -13.26 -27.90
CA SER A 55 11.68 -13.27 -29.29
C SER A 55 12.43 -12.31 -30.20
N MET A 56 13.19 -11.37 -29.63
CA MET A 56 13.99 -10.43 -30.40
C MET A 56 15.26 -11.15 -30.87
N PRO A 57 15.62 -11.07 -32.17
CA PRO A 57 16.91 -11.51 -32.63
C PRO A 57 18.00 -10.80 -31.83
N ASP A 58 18.95 -11.55 -31.27
CA ASP A 58 20.16 -10.95 -30.74
C ASP A 58 20.85 -10.27 -31.94
N GLY A 59 21.09 -8.97 -31.85
CA GLY A 59 21.68 -8.18 -32.94
C GLY A 59 23.14 -8.55 -33.26
N THR A 60 23.54 -9.80 -32.99
CA THR A 60 24.80 -10.40 -33.35
C THR A 60 24.87 -10.44 -34.88
N ALA A 61 25.45 -9.39 -35.46
CA ALA A 61 25.77 -9.34 -36.87
C ALA A 61 26.58 -10.61 -37.22
N PRO A 62 26.20 -11.35 -38.27
CA PRO A 62 26.97 -12.52 -38.68
C PRO A 62 28.37 -12.04 -39.11
N GLY A 63 29.38 -12.49 -38.36
CA GLY A 63 30.76 -12.52 -38.82
C GLY A 63 31.01 -13.78 -39.63
#